data_AF-A0A142YKL8-F1
#
_entry.id   AF-A0A142YKL8-F1
#
_cell.length_a   1.000
_cell.length_b   1.000
_cell.length_c   1.000
_cell.angle_alpha   90.00
_cell.angle_beta   90.00
_cell.angle_gamma   90.00
#
_symmetry.space_group_name_H-M   'P 1'
#
loop_
_entity.id
_entity.type
_entity.pdbx_description
1 polymer ?
#
loop_
_entity_poly.entity_id
_entity_poly.type
_entity_poly.pdbx_seq_one_letter_code
_entity_poly.pdbx_strand_id
1 'polypeptide(L)'
;MRIALLGWDLEREAIDAVARLGVDVVAFTRWFPGEPEREAHPGWLETRCPHDIGGGPRDEASAFGVAAVRAASNSGLGFGFDVVHAMDWKTRPAAGELAARGEGQGVVLASERASEEDVEESPGFGPLAVPDGWICDHPWGAERLRARLAVDDESPVFTITTPAGLSFWSDRDGPREGSTEGPCAVLTFHAGDRFSVQAIVEGVALAREKAPGLVAAVFGTDPRCERLRRRLKTRRLLSTRWGDTCTPRSGRWNGAVAQAAIVGTAADDLVDDPFARAAWLVGAPVVPVRGKDPEAMARTLLDAVFDRERREADVRIGSALESRRLEFDGVAARWLEVYRRLVDRKRNAAAFDPPEVGRASPDGPTAPFPELRSRLSLIPVSCREALASWTLRPDDWRGALEWLGPESVRAVLTIRLFDVTDVAFDGLNAHSTSDVDLGPGETHRTLALPFDGRSLAACLGVRSRWGYFHPIAHSRICHLPRDASPPTTTPRRLRVLPRRPGA
;
A
#
# COMPACT_ATOMS: atom_id res chain seq x y z
N MET A 1 -3.92 -13.25 11.64
CA MET A 1 -3.47 -12.06 10.89
C MET A 1 -4.70 -11.50 10.20
N ARG A 2 -4.96 -10.20 10.35
CA ARG A 2 -6.09 -9.51 9.75
C ARG A 2 -5.59 -8.56 8.67
N ILE A 3 -6.11 -8.71 7.45
CA ILE A 3 -5.58 -8.08 6.25
C ILE A 3 -6.66 -7.23 5.60
N ALA A 4 -6.37 -5.96 5.36
CA ALA A 4 -7.13 -5.11 4.46
C ALA A 4 -6.50 -5.15 3.06
N LEU A 5 -7.22 -5.67 2.07
CA LEU A 5 -6.83 -5.61 0.67
C LEU A 5 -7.63 -4.49 0.00
N LEU A 6 -6.96 -3.52 -0.62
CA LEU A 6 -7.63 -2.43 -1.32
C LEU A 6 -7.30 -2.52 -2.79
N GLY A 7 -8.31 -2.71 -3.63
CA GLY A 7 -8.12 -2.79 -5.07
C GLY A 7 -9.25 -2.10 -5.81
N TRP A 8 -8.91 -1.38 -6.87
CA TRP A 8 -9.88 -0.76 -7.77
C TRP A 8 -10.71 -1.80 -8.51
N ASP A 9 -10.05 -2.90 -8.87
CA ASP A 9 -10.64 -4.11 -9.44
C ASP A 9 -9.97 -5.29 -8.74
N LEU A 10 -10.73 -5.95 -7.88
CA LEU A 10 -10.27 -7.09 -7.11
C LEU A 10 -10.39 -8.39 -7.93
N GLU A 11 -9.30 -9.15 -7.99
CA GLU A 11 -9.32 -10.53 -8.48
C GLU A 11 -9.77 -11.45 -7.35
N ARG A 12 -11.04 -11.86 -7.37
CA ARG A 12 -11.66 -12.65 -6.29
C ARG A 12 -10.92 -13.95 -6.05
N GLU A 13 -10.43 -14.60 -7.11
CA GLU A 13 -9.69 -15.87 -7.04
C GLU A 13 -8.38 -15.74 -6.25
N ALA A 14 -7.69 -14.60 -6.38
CA ALA A 14 -6.48 -14.32 -5.62
C ALA A 14 -6.81 -14.09 -4.14
N ILE A 15 -7.93 -13.42 -3.85
CA ILE A 15 -8.39 -13.16 -2.47
C ILE A 15 -8.87 -14.44 -1.79
N ASP A 16 -9.63 -15.27 -2.51
CA ASP A 16 -10.05 -16.59 -2.06
C ASP A 16 -8.83 -17.45 -1.70
N ALA A 17 -7.78 -17.41 -2.53
CA ALA A 17 -6.53 -18.12 -2.26
C ALA A 17 -5.84 -17.63 -0.98
N VAL A 18 -5.81 -16.32 -0.74
CA VAL A 18 -5.29 -15.75 0.52
C VAL A 18 -6.14 -16.19 1.71
N ALA A 19 -7.46 -16.10 1.62
CA ALA A 19 -8.39 -16.47 2.69
C ALA A 19 -8.30 -17.96 3.06
N ARG A 20 -8.14 -18.85 2.06
CA ARG A 20 -7.95 -20.30 2.28
C ARG A 20 -6.72 -20.64 3.13
N LEU A 21 -5.72 -19.75 3.18
CA LEU A 21 -4.53 -19.91 4.01
C LEU A 21 -4.75 -19.51 5.48
N GLY A 22 -5.99 -19.20 5.88
CA GLY A 22 -6.39 -19.05 7.29
C GLY A 22 -6.21 -17.64 7.87
N VAL A 23 -6.22 -16.62 7.01
CA VAL A 23 -6.16 -15.20 7.41
C VAL A 23 -7.52 -14.53 7.29
N ASP A 24 -7.81 -13.56 8.16
CA ASP A 24 -9.04 -12.77 8.11
C ASP A 24 -8.86 -11.64 7.09
N VAL A 25 -9.60 -11.67 5.99
CA VAL A 25 -9.47 -10.69 4.91
C VAL A 25 -10.71 -9.81 4.80
N VAL A 26 -10.49 -8.50 4.75
CA VAL A 26 -11.48 -7.51 4.36
C VAL A 26 -10.98 -6.84 3.08
N ALA A 27 -11.72 -7.02 2.00
CA ALA A 27 -11.36 -6.45 0.71
C ALA A 27 -12.23 -5.22 0.41
N PHE A 28 -11.59 -4.08 0.15
CA PHE A 28 -12.23 -2.82 -0.20
C PHE A 28 -12.10 -2.59 -1.70
N THR A 29 -13.23 -2.35 -2.37
CA THR A 29 -13.30 -2.12 -3.82
C THR A 29 -14.28 -1.03 -4.19
N ARG A 30 -14.21 -0.57 -5.44
CA ARG A 30 -15.17 0.41 -5.99
C ARG A 30 -16.59 -0.15 -5.96
N TRP A 31 -17.56 0.75 -5.82
CA TRP A 31 -18.97 0.42 -5.84
C TRP A 31 -19.62 0.91 -7.13
N PHE A 32 -20.55 0.14 -7.68
CA PHE A 32 -21.43 0.57 -8.75
C PHE A 32 -22.90 0.59 -8.34
N PRO A 33 -23.71 1.51 -8.91
CA PRO A 33 -25.15 1.52 -8.69
C PRO A 33 -25.79 0.16 -8.98
N GLY A 34 -26.52 -0.37 -8.00
CA GLY A 34 -27.20 -1.66 -8.09
C GLY A 34 -26.44 -2.83 -7.47
N GLU A 35 -25.19 -2.64 -7.05
CA GLU A 35 -24.42 -3.65 -6.32
C GLU A 35 -24.60 -3.53 -4.81
N PRO A 36 -24.58 -4.65 -4.06
CA PRO A 36 -24.62 -4.60 -2.61
C PRO A 36 -23.30 -4.02 -2.08
N GLU A 37 -23.40 -3.12 -1.10
CA GLU A 37 -22.23 -2.53 -0.42
C GLU A 37 -21.33 -3.58 0.26
N ARG A 38 -21.90 -4.75 0.60
CA ARG A 38 -21.16 -5.85 1.20
C ARG A 38 -21.57 -7.19 0.64
N GLU A 39 -20.60 -8.07 0.50
CA GLU A 39 -20.78 -9.45 0.08
C GLU A 39 -19.85 -10.33 0.91
N ALA A 40 -20.44 -11.29 1.62
CA ALA A 40 -19.68 -12.24 2.43
C ALA A 40 -19.29 -13.44 1.57
N HIS A 41 -18.00 -13.78 1.61
CA HIS A 41 -17.42 -14.92 0.92
C HIS A 41 -16.86 -15.92 1.94
N PRO A 42 -16.57 -17.17 1.53
CA PRO A 42 -15.93 -18.13 2.42
C PRO A 42 -14.55 -17.65 2.91
N GLY A 43 -14.50 -17.17 4.16
CA GLY A 43 -13.27 -16.74 4.83
C GLY A 43 -12.88 -15.27 4.63
N TRP A 44 -13.69 -14.46 3.92
CA TRP A 44 -13.41 -13.04 3.74
C TRP A 44 -14.67 -12.21 3.44
N LEU A 45 -14.54 -10.88 3.58
CA LEU A 45 -15.62 -9.93 3.34
C LEU A 45 -15.24 -8.95 2.23
N GLU A 46 -16.08 -8.85 1.20
CA GLU A 46 -16.00 -7.80 0.19
C GLU A 46 -16.81 -6.59 0.65
N THR A 47 -16.19 -5.42 0.61
CA THR A 47 -16.78 -4.12 0.95
C THR A 47 -16.64 -3.21 -0.26
N ARG A 48 -17.76 -2.94 -0.92
CA ARG A 48 -17.86 -1.98 -2.01
C ARG A 48 -18.11 -0.61 -1.43
N CYS A 49 -17.21 0.33 -1.71
CA CYS A 49 -17.17 1.65 -1.08
C CYS A 49 -17.95 2.65 -1.94
N PRO A 50 -19.16 3.11 -1.54
CA PRO A 50 -19.90 4.11 -2.31
C PRO A 50 -19.15 5.45 -2.26
N HIS A 51 -18.73 5.93 -3.41
CA HIS A 51 -18.01 7.19 -3.58
C HIS A 51 -18.49 7.90 -4.85
N ASP A 52 -18.16 9.18 -4.95
CA ASP A 52 -18.46 9.95 -6.15
C ASP A 52 -17.63 9.41 -7.32
N ILE A 53 -18.32 8.90 -8.33
CA ILE A 53 -17.73 8.38 -9.56
C ILE A 53 -17.69 9.51 -10.59
N GLY A 54 -16.51 9.78 -11.15
CA GLY A 54 -16.29 10.85 -12.12
C GLY A 54 -15.29 11.91 -11.62
N GLY A 55 -14.93 12.84 -12.51
CA GLY A 55 -13.82 13.78 -12.26
C GLY A 55 -12.48 13.25 -12.78
N GLY A 56 -11.37 13.79 -12.25
CA GLY A 56 -10.03 13.30 -12.58
C GLY A 56 -9.72 12.00 -11.81
N PRO A 57 -8.82 11.13 -12.32
CA PRO A 57 -8.41 9.90 -11.63
C PRO A 57 -7.96 10.07 -10.17
N ARG A 58 -7.41 11.25 -9.82
CA ARG A 58 -7.01 11.61 -8.45
C ARG A 58 -8.19 11.94 -7.55
N ASP A 59 -9.20 12.62 -8.09
CA ASP A 59 -10.39 13.01 -7.34
C ASP A 59 -11.17 11.76 -6.95
N GLU A 60 -11.32 10.85 -7.90
CA GLU A 60 -11.97 9.55 -7.68
C GLU A 60 -11.19 8.70 -6.67
N ALA A 61 -9.86 8.61 -6.79
CA ALA A 61 -9.00 7.92 -5.81
C ALA A 61 -9.15 8.47 -4.38
N SER A 62 -9.27 9.80 -4.25
CA SER A 62 -9.48 10.47 -2.97
C SER A 62 -10.88 10.19 -2.41
N ALA A 63 -11.91 10.26 -3.26
CA ALA A 63 -13.29 9.93 -2.90
C ALA A 63 -13.43 8.47 -2.45
N PHE A 64 -12.77 7.54 -3.15
CA PHE A 64 -12.67 6.14 -2.75
C PHE A 64 -12.00 5.99 -1.37
N GLY A 65 -10.91 6.71 -1.11
CA GLY A 65 -10.25 6.70 0.20
C GLY A 65 -11.16 7.12 1.36
N VAL A 66 -11.94 8.19 1.17
CA VAL A 66 -12.95 8.63 2.14
C VAL A 66 -14.01 7.54 2.36
N ALA A 67 -14.48 6.92 1.28
CA ALA A 67 -15.50 5.89 1.35
C ALA A 67 -14.99 4.61 2.03
N ALA A 68 -13.76 4.18 1.76
CA ALA A 68 -13.15 3.00 2.40
C ALA A 68 -13.00 3.19 3.92
N VAL A 69 -12.56 4.37 4.36
CA VAL A 69 -12.50 4.72 5.78
C VAL A 69 -13.87 4.74 6.42
N ARG A 70 -14.86 5.37 5.75
CA ARG A 70 -16.24 5.41 6.23
C ARG A 70 -16.80 4.00 6.37
N ALA A 71 -16.57 3.15 5.37
CA ALA A 71 -16.97 1.76 5.41
C ALA A 71 -16.30 1.04 6.59
N ALA A 72 -14.99 1.18 6.80
CA ALA A 72 -14.31 0.57 7.94
C ALA A 72 -14.90 1.01 9.31
N SER A 73 -15.20 2.31 9.45
CA SER A 73 -15.76 2.89 10.67
C SER A 73 -17.21 2.46 10.94
N ASN A 74 -18.10 2.70 9.97
CA ASN A 74 -19.55 2.55 10.15
C ASN A 74 -19.99 1.08 10.14
N SER A 75 -19.15 0.20 9.62
CA SER A 75 -19.46 -1.22 9.45
C SER A 75 -19.07 -2.10 10.63
N GLY A 76 -18.50 -1.52 11.69
CA GLY A 76 -17.94 -2.28 12.80
C GLY A 76 -16.69 -3.09 12.43
N LEU A 77 -16.10 -2.84 11.25
CA LEU A 77 -14.86 -3.50 10.82
C LEU A 77 -13.67 -2.99 11.64
N GLY A 78 -13.69 -1.72 12.03
CA GLY A 78 -12.61 -1.09 12.77
C GLY A 78 -11.33 -0.92 11.93
N PHE A 79 -10.24 -0.53 12.60
CA PHE A 79 -8.95 -0.22 11.95
C PHE A 79 -7.80 -1.13 12.38
N GLY A 80 -8.08 -2.15 13.21
CA GLY A 80 -7.08 -3.09 13.72
C GLY A 80 -6.65 -4.14 12.69
N PHE A 81 -6.06 -3.69 11.58
CA PHE A 81 -5.47 -4.54 10.55
C PHE A 81 -3.97 -4.75 10.85
N ASP A 82 -3.51 -5.99 10.79
CA ASP A 82 -2.07 -6.29 10.84
C ASP A 82 -1.38 -5.83 9.54
N VAL A 83 -2.11 -5.89 8.42
CA VAL A 83 -1.62 -5.56 7.08
C VAL A 83 -2.67 -4.73 6.33
N VAL A 84 -2.24 -3.65 5.68
CA VAL A 84 -3.05 -2.85 4.76
C VAL A 84 -2.33 -2.77 3.42
N HIS A 85 -2.88 -3.43 2.40
CA HIS A 85 -2.24 -3.57 1.09
C HIS A 85 -3.03 -2.83 0.00
N ALA A 86 -2.44 -1.76 -0.53
CA ALA A 86 -2.92 -1.11 -1.74
C ALA A 86 -2.48 -1.91 -2.97
N MET A 87 -3.42 -2.54 -3.68
CA MET A 87 -3.17 -3.42 -4.83
C MET A 87 -2.97 -2.68 -6.16
N ASP A 88 -3.16 -1.37 -6.16
CA ASP A 88 -2.96 -0.47 -7.30
C ASP A 88 -2.73 0.96 -6.81
N TRP A 89 -2.33 1.86 -7.71
CA TRP A 89 -2.01 3.24 -7.32
C TRP A 89 -3.20 4.05 -6.80
N LYS A 90 -4.43 3.75 -7.25
CA LYS A 90 -5.62 4.52 -6.89
C LYS A 90 -6.07 4.25 -5.46
N THR A 91 -5.71 3.08 -4.93
CA THR A 91 -6.05 2.68 -3.55
C THR A 91 -5.01 3.06 -2.50
N ARG A 92 -3.86 3.63 -2.90
CA ARG A 92 -2.79 4.07 -1.97
C ARG A 92 -3.24 5.09 -0.93
N PRO A 93 -4.05 6.13 -1.27
CA PRO A 93 -4.55 7.07 -0.26
C PRO A 93 -5.43 6.38 0.78
N ALA A 94 -6.29 5.47 0.33
CA ALA A 94 -7.17 4.68 1.20
C ALA A 94 -6.36 3.80 2.18
N ALA A 95 -5.30 3.15 1.69
CA ALA A 95 -4.44 2.32 2.52
C ALA A 95 -3.75 3.12 3.63
N GLY A 96 -3.16 4.27 3.29
CA GLY A 96 -2.48 5.09 4.29
C GLY A 96 -3.44 5.68 5.33
N GLU A 97 -4.65 6.06 4.92
CA GLU A 97 -5.71 6.54 5.81
C GLU A 97 -6.24 5.46 6.76
N LEU A 98 -6.43 4.21 6.29
CA LEU A 98 -6.82 3.10 7.16
C LEU A 98 -5.74 2.81 8.20
N ALA A 99 -4.47 2.76 7.77
CA ALA A 99 -3.34 2.47 8.65
C ALA A 99 -3.11 3.56 9.70
N ALA A 100 -3.23 4.84 9.33
CA ALA A 100 -3.11 5.96 10.27
C ALA A 100 -4.17 5.93 11.38
N ARG A 101 -5.37 5.40 11.11
CA ARG A 101 -6.43 5.24 12.11
C ARG A 101 -6.28 4.00 12.98
N GLY A 102 -5.52 3.00 12.53
CA GLY A 102 -5.13 1.82 13.33
C GLY A 102 -3.97 2.09 14.29
N GLU A 103 -3.77 3.34 14.70
CA GLU A 103 -2.65 3.78 15.57
C GLU A 103 -1.25 3.41 15.03
N GLY A 104 -1.12 3.21 13.71
CA GLY A 104 0.15 2.88 13.06
C GLY A 104 0.68 1.47 13.33
N GLN A 105 -0.12 0.59 13.95
CA GLN A 105 0.32 -0.77 14.33
C GLN A 105 0.45 -1.72 13.14
N GLY A 106 -0.38 -1.54 12.10
CA GLY A 106 -0.37 -2.37 10.89
C GLY A 106 0.74 -2.02 9.91
N VAL A 107 1.21 -2.98 9.13
CA VAL A 107 2.13 -2.72 8.00
C VAL A 107 1.36 -2.24 6.78
N VAL A 108 1.89 -1.26 6.07
CA VAL A 108 1.31 -0.73 4.82
C VAL A 108 2.13 -1.20 3.64
N LEU A 109 1.49 -1.85 2.67
CA LEU A 109 2.13 -2.28 1.44
C LEU A 109 1.52 -1.60 0.23
N ALA A 110 2.35 -1.47 -0.79
CA ALA A 110 2.00 -0.92 -2.08
C ALA A 110 2.30 -1.93 -3.18
N SER A 111 1.33 -2.17 -4.06
CA SER A 111 1.59 -2.83 -5.34
C SER A 111 1.98 -1.80 -6.40
N GLU A 112 2.95 -2.15 -7.22
CA GLU A 112 3.32 -1.44 -8.46
C GLU A 112 3.16 -2.42 -9.62
N ARG A 113 2.23 -2.12 -10.53
CA ARG A 113 1.95 -2.95 -11.70
C ARG A 113 2.71 -2.46 -12.93
N ALA A 114 3.16 -3.36 -13.79
CA ALA A 114 3.83 -3.02 -15.04
C ALA A 114 2.97 -2.12 -15.94
N SER A 115 1.65 -2.31 -15.92
CA SER A 115 0.69 -1.49 -16.67
C SER A 115 0.52 -0.07 -16.13
N GLU A 116 0.99 0.20 -14.92
CA GLU A 116 0.82 1.47 -14.21
C GLU A 116 2.09 2.34 -14.21
N GLU A 117 3.17 1.89 -14.86
CA GLU A 117 4.46 2.60 -14.89
C GLU A 117 4.39 4.02 -15.47
N ASP A 118 3.36 4.32 -16.27
CA ASP A 118 3.15 5.60 -16.97
C ASP A 118 2.21 6.56 -16.22
N VAL A 119 1.78 6.20 -15.00
CA VAL A 119 1.01 7.10 -14.16
C VAL A 119 1.97 8.15 -13.59
N GLU A 120 2.08 9.29 -14.28
CA GLU A 120 3.02 10.39 -13.97
C GLU A 120 2.88 10.93 -12.53
N GLU A 121 1.72 10.69 -11.90
CA GLU A 121 1.25 11.48 -10.77
C GLU A 121 0.45 10.62 -9.76
N SER A 122 1.14 9.72 -9.06
CA SER A 122 0.54 8.90 -7.99
C SER A 122 0.12 9.77 -6.79
N PRO A 123 -1.08 9.61 -6.23
CA PRO A 123 -1.64 10.44 -5.15
C PRO A 123 -1.00 10.21 -3.78
N GLY A 124 0.03 9.36 -3.68
CA GLY A 124 0.71 9.04 -2.43
C GLY A 124 -0.16 8.23 -1.46
N PHE A 125 0.29 8.13 -0.21
CA PHE A 125 -0.38 7.37 0.87
C PHE A 125 -1.12 8.28 1.86
N GLY A 126 -1.62 9.43 1.39
CA GLY A 126 -2.31 10.41 2.23
C GLY A 126 -1.43 10.87 3.42
N PRO A 127 -1.81 10.58 4.68
CA PRO A 127 -1.09 11.03 5.87
C PRO A 127 0.23 10.28 6.10
N LEU A 128 0.46 9.16 5.41
CA LEU A 128 1.74 8.46 5.45
C LEU A 128 2.67 8.98 4.36
N ALA A 129 3.93 9.18 4.73
CA ALA A 129 4.96 9.61 3.80
C ALA A 129 5.32 8.51 2.78
N VAL A 130 5.49 7.27 3.24
CA VAL A 130 5.88 6.10 2.43
C VAL A 130 5.26 4.81 2.99
N PRO A 131 5.05 3.76 2.17
CA PRO A 131 4.62 2.44 2.65
C PRO A 131 5.77 1.72 3.38
N ASP A 132 5.46 0.67 4.15
CA ASP A 132 6.46 -0.21 4.79
C ASP A 132 7.13 -1.19 3.79
N GLY A 133 6.62 -1.30 2.56
CA GLY A 133 7.20 -2.13 1.50
C GLY A 133 6.41 -2.11 0.19
N TRP A 134 7.05 -2.60 -0.87
CA TRP A 134 6.51 -2.63 -2.23
C TRP A 134 6.45 -4.06 -2.78
N ILE A 135 5.36 -4.41 -3.45
CA ILE A 135 5.22 -5.63 -4.26
C ILE A 135 5.13 -5.21 -5.72
N CYS A 136 6.05 -5.70 -6.55
CA CYS A 136 6.03 -5.47 -7.98
C CYS A 136 5.64 -6.74 -8.72
N ASP A 137 4.72 -6.61 -9.68
CA ASP A 137 4.25 -7.72 -10.51
C ASP A 137 5.18 -8.08 -11.68
N HIS A 138 6.29 -7.33 -11.79
CA HIS A 138 7.24 -7.45 -12.89
C HIS A 138 8.68 -7.20 -12.40
N PRO A 139 9.66 -8.07 -12.73
CA PRO A 139 11.03 -7.95 -12.22
C PRO A 139 11.73 -6.68 -12.68
N TRP A 140 11.51 -6.27 -13.93
CA TRP A 140 12.10 -5.04 -14.44
C TRP A 140 11.41 -3.79 -13.85
N GLY A 141 10.11 -3.87 -13.59
CA GLY A 141 9.37 -2.81 -12.87
C GLY A 141 9.90 -2.63 -11.45
N ALA A 142 10.20 -3.74 -10.76
CA ALA A 142 10.85 -3.74 -9.45
C ALA A 142 12.22 -3.05 -9.48
N GLU A 143 13.04 -3.36 -10.47
CA GLU A 143 14.37 -2.77 -10.61
C GLU A 143 14.30 -1.26 -10.89
N ARG A 144 13.38 -0.84 -11.75
CA ARG A 144 13.11 0.59 -12.00
C ARG A 144 12.55 1.29 -10.77
N LEU A 145 11.69 0.63 -10.00
CA LEU A 145 11.16 1.19 -8.76
C LEU A 145 12.30 1.44 -7.76
N ARG A 146 13.19 0.47 -7.53
CA ARG A 146 14.36 0.64 -6.66
C ARG A 146 15.22 1.84 -7.06
N ALA A 147 15.40 2.08 -8.36
CA ALA A 147 16.16 3.22 -8.85
C ALA A 147 15.44 4.57 -8.72
N ARG A 148 14.10 4.57 -8.60
CA ARG A 148 13.27 5.79 -8.40
C ARG A 148 13.07 6.13 -6.94
N LEU A 149 13.04 5.15 -6.04
CA LEU A 149 12.90 5.38 -4.60
C LEU A 149 14.07 6.25 -4.12
N ALA A 150 13.76 7.19 -3.21
CA ALA A 150 14.76 8.10 -2.66
C ALA A 150 15.86 7.32 -1.94
N VAL A 151 17.07 7.88 -1.87
CA VAL A 151 18.21 7.23 -1.19
C VAL A 151 17.89 6.93 0.28
N ASP A 152 17.02 7.72 0.90
CA ASP A 152 16.60 7.57 2.30
C ASP A 152 15.35 6.66 2.47
N ASP A 153 14.76 6.19 1.37
CA ASP A 153 13.64 5.25 1.42
C ASP A 153 14.17 3.80 1.47
N GLU A 154 14.21 3.23 2.67
CA GLU A 154 14.65 1.86 2.90
C GLU A 154 13.56 0.79 2.66
N SER A 155 12.42 1.18 2.08
CA SER A 155 11.30 0.27 1.86
C SER A 155 11.70 -0.90 0.97
N PRO A 156 11.58 -2.16 1.43
CA PRO A 156 11.95 -3.31 0.63
C PRO A 156 11.02 -3.47 -0.57
N VAL A 157 11.61 -3.75 -1.74
CA VAL A 157 10.89 -4.04 -2.99
C VAL A 157 10.94 -5.53 -3.28
N PHE A 158 9.79 -6.19 -3.21
CA PHE A 158 9.59 -7.61 -3.51
C PHE A 158 9.07 -7.79 -4.93
N THR A 159 9.48 -8.87 -5.61
CA THR A 159 8.99 -9.19 -6.95
C THR A 159 8.12 -10.43 -6.89
N ILE A 160 6.84 -10.29 -7.19
CA ILE A 160 5.87 -11.39 -7.27
C ILE A 160 5.23 -11.32 -8.65
N THR A 161 5.88 -11.97 -9.61
CA THR A 161 5.50 -11.93 -11.02
C THR A 161 4.07 -12.39 -11.24
N THR A 162 3.32 -11.69 -12.10
CA THR A 162 1.98 -12.08 -12.52
C THR A 162 1.90 -12.27 -14.03
N PRO A 163 0.91 -13.04 -14.54
CA PRO A 163 0.65 -13.12 -15.97
C PRO A 163 0.35 -11.74 -16.59
N ALA A 164 -0.36 -10.87 -15.87
CA ALA A 164 -0.67 -9.52 -16.31
C ALA A 164 0.61 -8.68 -16.53
N GLY A 165 1.57 -8.75 -15.61
CA GLY A 165 2.84 -8.02 -15.72
C GLY A 165 3.70 -8.49 -16.90
N LEU A 166 3.78 -9.80 -17.15
CA LEU A 166 4.56 -10.37 -18.25
C LEU A 166 3.88 -10.27 -19.63
N SER A 167 2.55 -10.21 -19.64
CA SER A 167 1.76 -10.00 -20.85
C SER A 167 1.50 -8.52 -21.14
N PHE A 168 2.08 -7.61 -20.36
CA PHE A 168 2.02 -6.18 -20.64
C PHE A 168 2.97 -5.82 -21.78
N TRP A 169 2.42 -5.25 -22.84
CA TRP A 169 3.17 -4.71 -23.97
C TRP A 169 2.76 -3.26 -24.16
N SER A 170 3.69 -2.34 -23.91
CA SER A 170 3.50 -0.91 -24.13
C SER A 170 3.46 -0.56 -25.62
N ASP A 171 3.90 -1.48 -26.47
CA ASP A 171 3.96 -1.36 -27.93
C ASP A 171 3.10 -2.48 -28.53
N ARG A 172 1.76 -2.30 -28.56
CA ARG A 172 0.86 -3.20 -29.35
C ARG A 172 1.24 -3.21 -30.84
N ASP A 173 1.99 -2.20 -31.26
CA ASP A 173 2.60 -2.02 -32.57
C ASP A 173 4.15 -2.13 -32.52
N GLY A 174 4.70 -3.01 -31.67
CA GLY A 174 6.15 -3.32 -31.72
C GLY A 174 6.60 -3.50 -33.18
N PRO A 175 7.80 -3.05 -33.58
CA PRO A 175 8.12 -2.77 -34.97
C PRO A 175 7.69 -3.93 -35.89
N ARG A 176 6.68 -3.65 -36.72
CA ARG A 176 5.97 -4.62 -37.60
C ARG A 176 6.87 -5.23 -38.68
N GLU A 177 8.09 -4.74 -38.80
CA GLU A 177 9.06 -5.19 -39.79
C GLU A 177 9.99 -6.23 -39.20
N GLY A 178 10.13 -7.35 -39.92
CA GLY A 178 11.10 -8.39 -39.61
C GLY A 178 12.50 -7.78 -39.46
N SER A 179 13.10 -7.99 -38.30
CA SER A 179 14.47 -7.59 -38.00
C SER A 179 15.42 -8.08 -39.10
N THR A 180 16.15 -7.16 -39.73
CA THR A 180 17.34 -7.49 -40.55
C THR A 180 18.55 -7.87 -39.69
N GLU A 181 18.45 -7.71 -38.36
CA GLU A 181 19.47 -8.14 -37.40
C GLU A 181 19.39 -9.66 -37.15
N GLY A 182 20.55 -10.26 -36.86
CA GLY A 182 20.65 -11.66 -36.46
C GLY A 182 20.19 -11.89 -35.01
N PRO A 183 20.59 -13.01 -34.36
CA PRO A 183 20.17 -13.31 -33.01
C PRO A 183 20.55 -12.18 -32.02
N CYS A 184 19.65 -11.87 -31.09
CA CYS A 184 19.89 -10.85 -30.07
C CYS A 184 20.05 -11.48 -28.68
N ALA A 185 21.13 -11.14 -27.98
CA ALA A 185 21.33 -11.43 -26.57
C ALA A 185 20.83 -10.26 -25.72
N VAL A 186 19.82 -10.46 -24.88
CA VAL A 186 19.33 -9.44 -23.94
C VAL A 186 20.04 -9.63 -22.61
N LEU A 187 20.92 -8.71 -22.26
CA LEU A 187 21.70 -8.75 -21.01
C LEU A 187 21.01 -7.89 -19.96
N THR A 188 20.50 -8.50 -18.89
CA THR A 188 19.74 -7.81 -17.83
C THR A 188 20.46 -7.92 -16.50
N PHE A 189 20.53 -6.80 -15.77
CA PHE A 189 21.31 -6.69 -14.54
C PHE A 189 20.51 -5.97 -13.44
N HIS A 190 20.60 -6.47 -12.21
CA HIS A 190 20.19 -5.77 -11.00
C HIS A 190 21.21 -4.71 -10.62
N ALA A 191 20.77 -3.66 -9.91
CA ALA A 191 21.66 -2.73 -9.26
C ALA A 191 22.63 -3.47 -8.32
N GLY A 192 23.93 -3.20 -8.47
CA GLY A 192 24.97 -3.83 -7.64
C GLY A 192 25.51 -5.16 -8.17
N ASP A 193 24.95 -5.72 -9.24
CA ASP A 193 25.45 -6.97 -9.84
C ASP A 193 26.94 -6.92 -10.17
N ARG A 194 27.63 -8.05 -10.02
CA ARG A 194 29.07 -8.17 -10.31
C ARG A 194 29.30 -8.73 -11.70
N PHE A 195 29.58 -7.86 -12.65
CA PHE A 195 29.95 -8.25 -14.02
C PHE A 195 31.14 -7.45 -14.56
N SER A 196 31.85 -8.04 -15.51
CA SER A 196 32.97 -7.41 -16.22
C SER A 196 32.52 -6.85 -17.55
N VAL A 197 32.51 -5.51 -17.68
CA VAL A 197 32.19 -4.84 -18.95
C VAL A 197 33.11 -5.31 -20.09
N GLN A 198 34.40 -5.48 -19.81
CA GLN A 198 35.37 -5.94 -20.81
C GLN A 198 35.08 -7.37 -21.26
N ALA A 199 34.89 -8.29 -20.30
CA ALA A 199 34.68 -9.70 -20.61
C ALA A 199 33.39 -9.92 -21.41
N ILE A 200 32.32 -9.17 -21.12
CA ILE A 200 31.08 -9.23 -21.89
C ILE A 200 31.29 -8.70 -23.31
N VAL A 201 31.93 -7.53 -23.48
CA VAL A 201 32.15 -6.96 -24.81
C VAL A 201 33.03 -7.86 -25.68
N GLU A 202 34.08 -8.43 -25.10
CA GLU A 202 34.96 -9.37 -25.79
C GLU A 202 34.27 -10.72 -26.05
N GLY A 203 33.52 -11.25 -25.08
CA GLY A 203 32.78 -12.50 -25.24
C GLY A 203 31.69 -12.41 -26.32
N VAL A 204 30.93 -11.32 -26.37
CA VAL A 204 29.94 -11.08 -27.45
C VAL A 204 30.65 -10.93 -28.80
N ALA A 205 31.81 -10.27 -28.85
CA ALA A 205 32.59 -10.13 -30.09
C ALA A 205 33.06 -11.50 -30.60
N LEU A 206 33.65 -12.33 -29.72
CA LEU A 206 34.11 -13.68 -30.03
C LEU A 206 32.94 -14.58 -30.46
N ALA A 207 31.80 -14.51 -29.76
CA ALA A 207 30.61 -15.25 -30.15
C ALA A 207 30.11 -14.84 -31.55
N ARG A 208 30.14 -13.55 -31.89
CA ARG A 208 29.73 -13.07 -33.21
C ARG A 208 30.59 -13.60 -34.36
N GLU A 209 31.87 -13.93 -34.12
CA GLU A 209 32.72 -14.57 -35.13
C GLU A 209 32.16 -15.94 -35.57
N LYS A 210 31.46 -16.64 -34.67
CA LYS A 210 30.84 -17.95 -34.92
C LYS A 210 29.34 -17.86 -35.20
N ALA A 211 28.67 -16.81 -34.74
CA ALA A 211 27.27 -16.50 -34.99
C ALA A 211 27.15 -15.15 -35.73
N PRO A 212 27.30 -15.12 -37.07
CA PRO A 212 27.18 -13.89 -37.84
C PRO A 212 25.85 -13.18 -37.57
N GLY A 213 25.93 -11.89 -37.29
CA GLY A 213 24.74 -11.07 -36.97
C GLY A 213 24.33 -11.07 -35.50
N LEU A 214 25.02 -11.81 -34.61
CA LEU A 214 24.80 -11.72 -33.16
C LEU A 214 25.01 -10.29 -32.66
N VAL A 215 24.00 -9.75 -32.01
CA VAL A 215 23.99 -8.44 -31.34
C VAL A 215 23.53 -8.59 -29.90
N ALA A 216 23.71 -7.54 -29.09
CA ALA A 216 23.28 -7.51 -27.70
C ALA A 216 22.48 -6.25 -27.37
N ALA A 217 21.51 -6.39 -26.48
CA ALA A 217 20.86 -5.28 -25.76
C ALA A 217 21.28 -5.35 -24.28
N VAL A 218 21.33 -4.20 -23.61
CA VAL A 218 21.78 -4.11 -22.21
C VAL A 218 20.72 -3.38 -21.42
N PHE A 219 20.18 -4.03 -20.39
CA PHE A 219 19.20 -3.46 -19.48
C PHE A 219 19.73 -3.49 -18.05
N GLY A 220 19.68 -2.34 -17.39
CA GLY A 220 20.05 -2.20 -15.98
C GLY A 220 20.12 -0.74 -15.58
N THR A 221 19.93 -0.48 -14.28
CA THR A 221 19.89 0.87 -13.69
C THR A 221 21.28 1.35 -13.26
N ASP A 222 22.24 0.44 -13.09
CA ASP A 222 23.62 0.75 -12.70
C ASP A 222 24.36 1.53 -13.82
N PRO A 223 25.12 2.59 -13.50
CA PRO A 223 25.91 3.33 -14.49
C PRO A 223 26.88 2.47 -15.33
N ARG A 224 27.29 1.30 -14.84
CA ARG A 224 28.07 0.30 -15.58
C ARG A 224 27.34 -0.23 -16.82
N CYS A 225 26.01 -0.33 -16.78
CA CYS A 225 25.21 -0.78 -17.91
C CYS A 225 25.31 0.20 -19.08
N GLU A 226 25.26 1.51 -18.80
CA GLU A 226 25.43 2.54 -19.83
C GLU A 226 26.85 2.54 -20.42
N ARG A 227 27.88 2.26 -19.58
CA ARG A 227 29.25 2.05 -20.09
C ARG A 227 29.35 0.83 -21.01
N LEU A 228 28.72 -0.28 -20.63
CA LEU A 228 28.66 -1.50 -21.44
C LEU A 228 27.94 -1.24 -22.78
N ARG A 229 26.77 -0.60 -22.74
CA ARG A 229 26.00 -0.23 -23.93
C ARG A 229 26.82 0.62 -24.91
N ARG A 230 27.51 1.65 -24.42
CA ARG A 230 28.39 2.50 -25.24
C ARG A 230 29.53 1.70 -25.88
N ARG A 231 30.16 0.80 -25.14
CA ARG A 231 31.26 -0.05 -25.66
C ARG A 231 30.76 -1.02 -26.74
N LEU A 232 29.59 -1.63 -26.54
CA LEU A 232 28.94 -2.47 -27.56
C LEU A 232 28.61 -1.65 -28.81
N LYS A 233 28.10 -0.42 -28.65
CA LYS A 233 27.81 0.50 -29.76
C LYS A 233 29.07 0.80 -30.59
N THR A 234 30.18 1.15 -29.94
CA THR A 234 31.46 1.44 -30.61
C THR A 234 31.96 0.26 -31.44
N ARG A 235 31.74 -0.98 -30.97
CA ARG A 235 32.09 -2.20 -31.70
C ARG A 235 31.01 -2.69 -32.68
N ARG A 236 29.94 -1.92 -32.88
CA ARG A 236 28.77 -2.30 -33.71
C ARG A 236 28.13 -3.63 -33.27
N LEU A 237 28.18 -3.94 -31.97
CA LEU A 237 27.60 -5.14 -31.35
C LEU A 237 26.27 -4.85 -30.65
N LEU A 238 25.87 -3.59 -30.55
CA LEU A 238 24.61 -3.18 -29.92
C LEU A 238 23.45 -3.38 -30.90
N SER A 239 22.36 -4.01 -30.44
CA SER A 239 21.12 -4.13 -31.21
C SER A 239 20.56 -2.74 -31.52
N THR A 240 20.22 -2.49 -32.78
CA THR A 240 19.54 -1.25 -33.20
C THR A 240 18.08 -1.25 -32.77
N ARG A 241 17.48 -2.44 -32.63
CA ARG A 241 16.08 -2.59 -32.23
C ARG A 241 15.85 -2.35 -30.74
N TRP A 242 16.71 -2.92 -29.88
CA TRP A 242 16.50 -2.96 -28.43
C TRP A 242 17.56 -2.19 -27.62
N GLY A 243 18.62 -1.71 -28.26
CA GLY A 243 19.77 -1.08 -27.59
C GLY A 243 19.70 0.44 -27.46
N ASP A 244 18.55 1.07 -27.72
CA ASP A 244 18.38 2.52 -27.66
C ASP A 244 18.57 3.08 -26.25
N THR A 245 18.16 2.32 -25.23
CA THR A 245 18.26 2.69 -23.81
C THR A 245 18.71 1.52 -22.92
N CYS A 246 19.37 1.81 -21.80
CA CYS A 246 19.61 0.83 -20.73
C CYS A 246 18.41 0.65 -19.79
N THR A 247 17.47 1.59 -19.82
CA THR A 247 16.35 1.63 -18.89
C THR A 247 15.01 1.66 -19.63
N PRO A 248 14.67 0.60 -20.40
CA PRO A 248 13.38 0.54 -21.10
C PRO A 248 12.21 0.55 -20.11
N ARG A 249 10.99 0.77 -20.59
CA ARG A 249 9.77 0.46 -19.80
C ARG A 249 9.54 -1.06 -19.75
N SER A 250 8.74 -1.54 -18.79
CA SER A 250 8.48 -2.97 -18.61
C SER A 250 7.91 -3.63 -19.86
N GLY A 251 6.99 -2.97 -20.58
CA GLY A 251 6.45 -3.51 -21.84
C GLY A 251 7.51 -3.66 -22.95
N ARG A 252 8.49 -2.75 -23.03
CA ARG A 252 9.60 -2.84 -23.98
C ARG A 252 10.63 -3.90 -23.56
N TRP A 253 10.82 -4.10 -22.25
CA TRP A 253 11.60 -5.22 -21.72
C TRP A 253 10.97 -6.57 -22.09
N ASN A 254 9.65 -6.74 -21.89
CA ASN A 254 8.91 -7.95 -22.29
C ASN A 254 9.09 -8.24 -23.79
N GLY A 255 8.92 -7.23 -24.64
CA GLY A 255 9.09 -7.37 -26.08
C GLY A 255 10.51 -7.78 -26.49
N ALA A 256 11.53 -7.22 -25.82
CA ALA A 256 12.92 -7.58 -26.08
C ALA A 256 13.23 -9.01 -25.65
N VAL A 257 12.78 -9.42 -24.46
CA VAL A 257 13.03 -10.74 -23.87
C VAL A 257 12.29 -11.84 -24.64
N ALA A 258 11.01 -11.62 -24.99
CA ALA A 258 10.22 -12.57 -25.77
C ALA A 258 10.79 -12.82 -27.18
N GLN A 259 11.61 -11.90 -27.70
CA GLN A 259 12.27 -12.01 -29.00
C GLN A 259 13.78 -12.25 -28.90
N ALA A 260 14.29 -12.41 -27.68
CA ALA A 260 15.70 -12.66 -27.45
C ALA A 260 16.04 -14.07 -27.93
N ALA A 261 17.18 -14.20 -28.60
CA ALA A 261 17.76 -15.53 -28.81
C ALA A 261 18.21 -16.13 -27.47
N ILE A 262 18.75 -15.26 -26.59
CA ILE A 262 19.16 -15.61 -25.23
C ILE A 262 18.99 -14.42 -24.28
N VAL A 263 18.77 -14.71 -23.00
CA VAL A 263 18.79 -13.72 -21.92
C VAL A 263 19.99 -13.98 -21.02
N GLY A 264 20.85 -12.99 -20.85
CA GLY A 264 21.99 -13.07 -19.94
C GLY A 264 21.69 -12.36 -18.63
N THR A 265 21.93 -13.01 -17.49
CA THR A 265 21.83 -12.37 -16.16
C THR A 265 23.11 -12.59 -15.35
N ALA A 266 23.45 -11.69 -14.43
CA ALA A 266 24.64 -11.85 -13.59
C ALA A 266 24.41 -12.72 -12.34
N ALA A 267 23.27 -13.41 -12.24
CA ALA A 267 22.91 -14.18 -11.07
C ALA A 267 23.80 -15.41 -10.87
N ASP A 268 24.05 -15.74 -9.59
CA ASP A 268 24.78 -16.94 -9.20
C ASP A 268 23.91 -18.20 -9.29
N ASP A 269 22.61 -18.04 -9.02
CA ASP A 269 21.58 -19.07 -9.17
C ASP A 269 20.44 -18.52 -10.01
N LEU A 270 20.24 -19.10 -11.20
CA LEU A 270 19.18 -18.72 -12.12
C LEU A 270 17.79 -19.12 -11.59
N VAL A 271 17.69 -20.16 -10.77
CA VAL A 271 16.42 -20.60 -10.18
C VAL A 271 15.90 -19.54 -9.20
N ASP A 272 16.78 -18.73 -8.61
CA ASP A 272 16.43 -17.67 -7.68
C ASP A 272 16.36 -16.26 -8.27
N ASP A 273 16.77 -16.09 -9.52
CA ASP A 273 16.79 -14.81 -10.19
C ASP A 273 15.42 -14.44 -10.81
N PRO A 274 14.78 -13.32 -10.40
CA PRO A 274 13.50 -12.89 -10.94
C PRO A 274 13.51 -12.65 -12.45
N PHE A 275 14.64 -12.22 -13.03
CA PHE A 275 14.76 -12.02 -14.47
C PHE A 275 14.80 -13.35 -15.22
N ALA A 276 15.58 -14.32 -14.74
CA ALA A 276 15.63 -15.66 -15.31
C ALA A 276 14.24 -16.32 -15.31
N ARG A 277 13.54 -16.27 -14.17
CA ARG A 277 12.18 -16.78 -14.00
C ARG A 277 11.20 -16.19 -15.01
N ALA A 278 11.21 -14.86 -15.15
CA ALA A 278 10.36 -14.16 -16.11
C ALA A 278 10.72 -14.51 -17.57
N ALA A 279 12.02 -14.61 -17.88
CA ALA A 279 12.49 -14.99 -19.21
C ALA A 279 12.00 -16.39 -19.61
N TRP A 280 12.07 -17.38 -18.72
CA TRP A 280 11.54 -18.72 -18.99
C TRP A 280 10.03 -18.71 -19.21
N LEU A 281 9.27 -17.93 -18.45
CA LEU A 281 7.83 -17.81 -18.63
C LEU A 281 7.43 -17.21 -19.98
N VAL A 282 8.26 -16.34 -20.57
CA VAL A 282 8.06 -15.79 -21.92
C VAL A 282 8.76 -16.61 -23.02
N GLY A 283 9.34 -17.77 -22.67
CA GLY A 283 9.90 -18.72 -23.62
C GLY A 283 11.36 -18.47 -24.03
N ALA A 284 12.07 -17.60 -23.31
CA ALA A 284 13.46 -17.26 -23.61
C ALA A 284 14.44 -18.06 -22.74
N PRO A 285 15.52 -18.62 -23.32
CA PRO A 285 16.54 -19.30 -22.54
C PRO A 285 17.41 -18.30 -21.77
N VAL A 286 17.97 -18.76 -20.66
CA VAL A 286 18.71 -17.90 -19.75
C VAL A 286 20.11 -18.47 -19.51
N VAL A 287 21.12 -17.60 -19.55
CA VAL A 287 22.50 -17.95 -19.26
C VAL A 287 23.12 -17.02 -18.23
N PRO A 288 24.04 -17.51 -17.39
CA PRO A 288 24.80 -16.64 -16.51
C PRO A 288 25.86 -15.89 -17.33
N VAL A 289 25.87 -14.56 -17.22
CA VAL A 289 26.88 -13.67 -17.82
C VAL A 289 27.79 -13.09 -16.75
N ARG A 290 28.44 -13.99 -16.00
CA ARG A 290 29.36 -13.67 -14.90
C ARG A 290 30.81 -14.01 -15.23
N GLY A 291 31.72 -13.47 -14.43
CA GLY A 291 33.15 -13.75 -14.51
C GLY A 291 33.94 -12.77 -15.36
N LYS A 292 35.23 -13.08 -15.54
CA LYS A 292 36.21 -12.24 -16.23
C LYS A 292 36.77 -12.87 -17.50
N ASP A 293 36.39 -14.11 -17.83
CA ASP A 293 36.88 -14.87 -18.97
C ASP A 293 35.98 -14.64 -20.20
N PRO A 294 36.45 -13.92 -21.24
CA PRO A 294 35.69 -13.70 -22.47
C PRO A 294 35.43 -14.98 -23.27
N GLU A 295 36.31 -15.97 -23.22
CA GLU A 295 36.17 -17.20 -24.00
C GLU A 295 35.11 -18.13 -23.40
N ALA A 296 35.08 -18.26 -22.07
CA ALA A 296 33.99 -18.94 -21.38
C ALA A 296 32.64 -18.24 -21.63
N MET A 297 32.61 -16.91 -21.62
CA MET A 297 31.42 -16.14 -21.97
C MET A 297 30.97 -16.45 -23.40
N ALA A 298 31.86 -16.35 -24.38
CA ALA A 298 31.55 -16.63 -25.78
C ALA A 298 30.98 -18.04 -25.99
N ARG A 299 31.60 -19.06 -25.38
CA ARG A 299 31.10 -20.44 -25.42
C ARG A 299 29.69 -20.55 -24.84
N THR A 300 29.47 -19.96 -23.67
CA THR A 300 28.14 -19.97 -23.02
C THR A 300 27.06 -19.33 -23.90
N LEU A 301 27.37 -18.19 -24.54
CA LEU A 301 26.45 -17.53 -25.46
C LEU A 301 26.17 -18.41 -26.70
N LEU A 302 27.21 -19.01 -27.28
CA LEU A 302 27.09 -19.84 -28.48
C LEU A 302 26.31 -21.13 -28.22
N ASP A 303 26.58 -21.80 -27.11
CA ASP A 303 25.86 -23.00 -26.69
C ASP A 303 24.36 -22.68 -26.58
N ALA A 304 23.99 -21.59 -25.93
CA ALA A 304 22.58 -21.21 -25.78
C ALA A 304 21.91 -20.77 -27.11
N VAL A 305 22.67 -20.25 -28.08
CA VAL A 305 22.15 -19.87 -29.40
C VAL A 305 21.95 -21.10 -30.30
N PHE A 306 22.89 -22.04 -30.31
CA PHE A 306 22.93 -23.15 -31.28
C PHE A 306 22.47 -24.50 -30.75
N ASP A 307 22.58 -24.78 -29.44
CA ASP A 307 22.06 -26.01 -28.84
C ASP A 307 20.56 -25.89 -28.58
N ARG A 308 19.79 -26.14 -29.63
CA ARG A 308 18.33 -26.05 -29.60
C ARG A 308 17.70 -26.99 -28.56
N GLU A 309 18.22 -28.20 -28.42
CA GLU A 309 17.62 -29.20 -27.52
C GLU A 309 17.79 -28.77 -26.06
N ARG A 310 19.01 -28.36 -25.68
CA ARG A 310 19.25 -27.81 -24.35
C ARG A 310 18.43 -26.56 -24.10
N ARG A 311 18.34 -25.65 -25.08
CA ARG A 311 17.53 -24.43 -24.98
C ARG A 311 16.07 -24.72 -24.68
N GLU A 312 15.46 -25.63 -25.45
CA GLU A 312 14.07 -26.03 -25.27
C GLU A 312 13.85 -26.76 -23.94
N ALA A 313 14.83 -27.54 -23.48
CA ALA A 313 14.78 -28.21 -22.18
C ALA A 313 14.86 -27.20 -21.02
N ASP A 314 15.80 -26.25 -21.06
CA ASP A 314 15.99 -25.22 -20.03
C ASP A 314 14.74 -24.35 -19.89
N VAL A 315 14.18 -23.89 -21.01
CA VAL A 315 12.92 -23.13 -21.02
C VAL A 315 11.79 -23.97 -20.44
N ARG A 316 11.60 -25.22 -20.90
CA ARG A 316 10.51 -26.08 -20.44
C ARG A 316 10.58 -26.35 -18.92
N ILE A 317 11.77 -26.64 -18.40
CA ILE A 317 11.99 -26.88 -16.98
C ILE A 317 11.74 -25.59 -16.18
N GLY A 318 12.33 -24.47 -16.63
CA GLY A 318 12.17 -23.17 -16.00
C GLY A 318 10.71 -22.70 -15.96
N SER A 319 9.99 -22.78 -17.09
CA SER A 319 8.57 -22.46 -17.15
C SER A 319 7.76 -23.37 -16.23
N ALA A 320 8.02 -24.67 -16.20
CA ALA A 320 7.28 -25.61 -15.34
C ALA A 320 7.47 -25.32 -13.84
N LEU A 321 8.67 -24.90 -13.43
CA LEU A 321 8.94 -24.48 -12.05
C LEU A 321 8.17 -23.20 -11.69
N GLU A 322 8.12 -22.24 -12.61
CA GLU A 322 7.48 -20.95 -12.37
C GLU A 322 5.96 -20.95 -12.57
N SER A 323 5.40 -21.80 -13.43
CA SER A 323 3.95 -21.85 -13.65
C SER A 323 3.17 -22.11 -12.36
N ARG A 324 3.69 -22.97 -11.47
CA ARG A 324 3.07 -23.22 -10.16
C ARG A 324 3.08 -22.00 -9.24
N ARG A 325 4.06 -21.11 -9.42
CA ARG A 325 4.18 -19.85 -8.65
C ARG A 325 3.25 -18.75 -9.16
N LEU A 326 2.72 -18.90 -10.38
CA LEU A 326 1.73 -18.00 -10.97
C LEU A 326 0.28 -18.41 -10.67
N GLU A 327 0.05 -19.64 -10.22
CA GLU A 327 -1.27 -20.06 -9.73
C GLU A 327 -1.68 -19.20 -8.53
N PHE A 328 -2.98 -18.95 -8.37
CA PHE A 328 -3.50 -18.07 -7.32
C PHE A 328 -3.02 -18.48 -5.92
N ASP A 329 -2.96 -19.78 -5.62
CA ASP A 329 -2.45 -20.29 -4.35
C ASP A 329 -0.95 -20.00 -4.15
N GLY A 330 -0.17 -20.07 -5.23
CA GLY A 330 1.25 -19.71 -5.24
C GLY A 330 1.48 -18.21 -5.00
N VAL A 331 0.70 -17.35 -5.66
CA VAL A 331 0.74 -15.90 -5.48
C VAL A 331 0.33 -15.52 -4.06
N ALA A 332 -0.78 -16.09 -3.55
CA ALA A 332 -1.28 -15.86 -2.20
C ALA A 332 -0.26 -16.26 -1.13
N ALA A 333 0.39 -17.42 -1.27
CA ALA A 333 1.42 -17.86 -0.35
C ALA A 333 2.61 -16.88 -0.29
N ARG A 334 3.02 -16.33 -1.44
CA ARG A 334 4.10 -15.34 -1.52
C ARG A 334 3.70 -13.99 -0.93
N TRP A 335 2.45 -13.55 -1.12
CA TRP A 335 1.93 -12.38 -0.41
C TRP A 335 2.02 -12.56 1.10
N LEU A 336 1.56 -13.70 1.64
CA LEU A 336 1.65 -13.99 3.07
C LEU A 336 3.08 -14.06 3.60
N GLU A 337 4.02 -14.59 2.82
CA GLU A 337 5.43 -14.59 3.16
C GLU A 337 5.96 -13.15 3.33
N VAL A 338 5.65 -12.27 2.37
CA VAL A 338 6.02 -10.85 2.42
C VAL A 338 5.37 -10.17 3.63
N TYR A 339 4.06 -10.37 3.84
CA TYR A 339 3.32 -9.78 4.95
C TYR A 339 3.93 -10.18 6.29
N ARG A 340 4.20 -11.48 6.49
CA ARG A 340 4.80 -11.97 7.72
C ARG A 340 6.18 -11.34 7.95
N ARG A 341 7.02 -11.28 6.90
CA ARG A 341 8.35 -10.68 6.98
C ARG A 341 8.30 -9.21 7.40
N LEU A 342 7.36 -8.43 6.87
CA LEU A 342 7.20 -7.01 7.23
C LEU A 342 6.62 -6.83 8.63
N VAL A 343 5.61 -7.62 9.00
CA VAL A 343 5.04 -7.59 10.36
C VAL A 343 6.10 -7.91 11.40
N ASP A 344 6.91 -8.94 11.17
CA ASP A 344 8.01 -9.31 12.06
C ASP A 344 9.08 -8.21 12.14
N ARG A 345 9.43 -7.60 10.99
CA ARG A 345 10.36 -6.44 10.96
C ARG A 345 9.83 -5.28 11.81
N LYS A 346 8.56 -4.91 11.66
CA LYS A 346 7.93 -3.79 12.38
C LYS A 346 7.84 -4.05 13.88
N ARG A 347 7.46 -5.28 14.27
CA ARG A 347 7.44 -5.72 15.68
C ARG A 347 8.82 -5.68 16.31
N ASN A 348 9.85 -6.12 15.58
CA ASN A 348 11.22 -6.09 16.07
C ASN A 348 11.73 -4.65 16.21
N ALA A 349 11.44 -3.76 15.26
CA ALA A 349 11.80 -2.34 15.37
C ALA A 349 11.20 -1.70 16.64
N ALA A 350 9.90 -1.94 16.89
CA ALA A 350 9.22 -1.42 18.09
C ALA A 350 9.76 -2.00 19.42
N ALA A 351 10.43 -3.17 19.39
CA ALA A 351 11.02 -3.78 20.58
C ALA A 351 12.41 -3.21 20.93
N PHE A 352 13.10 -2.60 19.96
CA PHE A 352 14.44 -2.03 20.14
C PHE A 352 14.43 -0.53 20.46
N ASP A 353 13.33 0.17 20.22
CA ASP A 353 13.13 1.54 20.72
C ASP A 353 12.58 1.50 22.16
N PRO A 354 13.35 1.93 23.18
CA PRO A 354 12.75 2.23 24.48
C PRO A 354 11.71 3.36 24.28
N PRO A 355 10.64 3.41 25.09
CA PRO A 355 9.61 4.44 24.95
C PRO A 355 10.27 5.81 25.02
N GLU A 356 10.32 6.52 23.89
CA GLU A 356 10.86 7.88 23.83
C GLU A 356 10.04 8.75 24.78
N VAL A 357 10.67 9.15 25.89
CA VAL A 357 10.21 10.24 26.73
C VAL A 357 10.15 11.48 25.85
N GLY A 358 8.95 12.05 25.74
CA GLY A 358 8.58 13.08 24.78
C GLY A 358 9.67 14.12 24.51
N ARG A 359 10.17 14.13 23.28
CA ARG A 359 10.75 15.34 22.71
C ARG A 359 9.59 16.27 22.35
N ALA A 360 9.38 17.25 23.22
CA ALA A 360 8.58 18.42 22.91
C ALA A 360 9.22 19.15 21.71
N SER A 361 8.53 19.13 20.57
CA SER A 361 8.76 20.14 19.52
C SER A 361 8.35 21.51 20.06
N PRO A 362 9.10 22.58 19.76
CA PRO A 362 8.91 23.92 20.33
C PRO A 362 7.85 24.75 19.58
N ASP A 363 6.84 24.12 19.01
CA ASP A 363 5.63 24.80 18.54
C ASP A 363 4.43 24.16 19.23
N GLY A 364 3.55 24.99 19.80
CA GLY A 364 2.38 24.55 20.56
C GLY A 364 1.48 23.58 19.76
N PRO A 365 0.50 22.91 20.41
CA PRO A 365 -0.31 21.88 19.77
C PRO A 365 -1.16 22.47 18.64
N THR A 366 -0.57 22.54 17.46
CA THR A 366 -1.27 22.75 16.22
C THR A 366 -1.69 21.37 15.78
N ALA A 367 -2.89 20.97 16.18
CA ALA A 367 -3.47 19.69 15.78
C ALA A 367 -3.53 19.63 14.24
N PRO A 368 -3.06 18.55 13.59
CA PRO A 368 -3.09 18.45 12.14
C PRO A 368 -4.56 18.32 11.67
N PHE A 369 -4.94 19.22 10.76
CA PHE A 369 -6.22 19.31 10.03
C PHE A 369 -7.53 19.40 10.85
N PRO A 370 -8.01 20.62 11.18
CA PRO A 370 -9.36 20.86 11.69
C PRO A 370 -10.49 20.62 10.66
N GLU A 371 -10.17 20.42 9.38
CA GLU A 371 -11.15 20.51 8.27
C GLU A 371 -11.70 19.17 7.72
N LEU A 372 -11.19 18.01 8.15
CA LEU A 372 -11.49 16.72 7.49
C LEU A 372 -12.71 15.95 8.04
N ARG A 373 -13.30 16.37 9.16
CA ARG A 373 -14.50 15.75 9.75
C ARG A 373 -15.18 16.70 10.72
N SER A 374 -16.49 16.59 10.86
CA SER A 374 -17.18 17.20 11.99
C SER A 374 -16.70 16.58 13.30
N ARG A 375 -16.45 17.39 14.32
CA ARG A 375 -15.94 16.95 15.64
C ARG A 375 -16.74 17.58 16.74
N LEU A 376 -16.89 16.88 17.85
CA LEU A 376 -17.39 17.42 19.10
C LEU A 376 -16.45 16.98 20.23
N SER A 377 -15.95 17.94 21.00
CA SER A 377 -15.16 17.70 22.20
C SER A 377 -15.86 18.32 23.41
N LEU A 378 -15.85 17.60 24.52
CA LEU A 378 -16.29 18.09 25.82
C LEU A 378 -15.08 18.13 26.76
N ILE A 379 -14.85 19.29 27.38
CA ILE A 379 -13.79 19.48 28.37
C ILE A 379 -14.47 19.91 29.68
N PRO A 380 -14.27 19.19 30.79
CA PRO A 380 -14.82 19.60 32.08
C PRO A 380 -14.14 20.91 32.52
N VAL A 381 -14.94 21.93 32.85
CA VAL A 381 -14.46 23.23 33.35
C VAL A 381 -14.60 23.31 34.87
N SER A 382 -15.75 22.85 35.38
CA SER A 382 -16.03 22.77 36.82
C SER A 382 -16.87 21.54 37.12
N CYS A 383 -17.29 21.37 38.38
CA CYS A 383 -18.18 20.28 38.76
C CYS A 383 -19.54 20.33 38.04
N ARG A 384 -19.96 21.50 37.50
CA ARG A 384 -21.26 21.71 36.84
C ARG A 384 -21.17 22.39 35.48
N GLU A 385 -19.98 22.49 34.91
CA GLU A 385 -19.78 23.14 33.61
C GLU A 385 -18.85 22.31 32.74
N ALA A 386 -19.22 22.19 31.47
CA ALA A 386 -18.36 21.62 30.43
C ALA A 386 -18.25 22.59 29.26
N LEU A 387 -17.03 22.82 28.78
CA LEU A 387 -16.79 23.51 27.52
C LEU A 387 -16.98 22.52 26.39
N ALA A 388 -18.01 22.75 25.57
CA ALA A 388 -18.16 22.07 24.30
C ALA A 388 -17.46 22.86 23.21
N SER A 389 -16.67 22.19 22.37
CA SER A 389 -16.12 22.77 21.15
C SER A 389 -16.35 21.83 19.98
N TRP A 390 -16.68 22.39 18.83
CA TRP A 390 -17.01 21.62 17.64
C TRP A 390 -16.54 22.30 16.36
N THR A 391 -16.31 21.45 15.36
CA THR A 391 -16.17 21.84 13.96
C THR A 391 -17.24 21.09 13.18
N LEU A 392 -17.87 21.76 12.22
CA LEU A 392 -18.92 21.18 11.38
C LEU A 392 -18.48 21.29 9.93
N ARG A 393 -18.38 20.14 9.24
CA ARG A 393 -18.08 20.12 7.82
C ARG A 393 -19.35 20.45 7.02
N PRO A 394 -19.25 21.28 5.96
CA PRO A 394 -20.39 21.59 5.10
C PRO A 394 -21.09 20.36 4.51
N ASP A 395 -20.36 19.30 4.17
CA ASP A 395 -20.94 18.09 3.59
C ASP A 395 -21.65 17.20 4.62
N ASP A 396 -21.13 17.10 5.84
CA ASP A 396 -21.81 16.36 6.92
C ASP A 396 -23.13 17.06 7.29
N TRP A 397 -23.11 18.40 7.29
CA TRP A 397 -24.31 19.21 7.42
C TRP A 397 -25.29 18.99 6.26
N ARG A 398 -24.82 19.01 5.02
CA ARG A 398 -25.66 18.77 3.83
C ARG A 398 -26.30 17.38 3.86
N GLY A 399 -25.52 16.34 4.17
CA GLY A 399 -26.03 14.96 4.28
C GLY A 399 -27.07 14.80 5.39
N ALA A 400 -26.87 15.46 6.53
CA ALA A 400 -27.86 15.45 7.60
C ALA A 400 -29.17 16.17 7.22
N LEU A 401 -29.08 17.28 6.46
CA LEU A 401 -30.26 17.95 5.92
C LEU A 401 -30.97 17.11 4.85
N GLU A 402 -30.22 16.41 4.00
CA GLU A 402 -30.76 15.46 3.02
C GLU A 402 -31.54 14.34 3.70
N TRP A 403 -30.98 13.76 4.78
CA TRP A 403 -31.65 12.75 5.58
C TRP A 403 -32.96 13.24 6.19
N LEU A 404 -33.01 14.50 6.62
CA LEU A 404 -34.24 15.14 7.13
C LEU A 404 -35.26 15.47 6.03
N GLY A 405 -34.85 15.44 4.75
CA GLY A 405 -35.72 15.69 3.61
C GLY A 405 -36.49 17.02 3.72
N PRO A 406 -37.82 17.03 3.54
CA PRO A 406 -38.63 18.25 3.65
C PRO A 406 -38.56 18.95 5.02
N GLU A 407 -38.13 18.26 6.08
CA GLU A 407 -38.01 18.85 7.42
C GLU A 407 -36.76 19.71 7.61
N SER A 408 -35.81 19.63 6.69
CA SER A 408 -34.54 20.38 6.69
C SER A 408 -34.73 21.90 6.79
N VAL A 409 -35.83 22.45 6.26
CA VAL A 409 -36.13 23.90 6.20
C VAL A 409 -36.19 24.55 7.59
N ARG A 410 -36.50 23.78 8.64
CA ARG A 410 -36.58 24.28 10.02
C ARG A 410 -35.66 23.52 10.97
N ALA A 411 -34.63 22.90 10.43
CA ALA A 411 -33.72 22.09 11.20
C ALA A 411 -32.73 22.97 11.97
N VAL A 412 -32.43 22.57 13.22
CA VAL A 412 -31.56 23.32 14.13
C VAL A 412 -30.34 22.46 14.45
N LEU A 413 -29.14 23.06 14.43
CA LEU A 413 -27.93 22.39 14.90
C LEU A 413 -27.99 22.31 16.42
N THR A 414 -27.83 21.10 16.96
CA THR A 414 -28.07 20.81 18.37
C THR A 414 -26.96 19.90 18.91
N ILE A 415 -26.51 20.15 20.14
CA ILE A 415 -25.76 19.19 20.95
C ILE A 415 -26.76 18.44 21.83
N ARG A 416 -26.85 17.13 21.66
CA ARG A 416 -27.59 16.24 22.55
C ARG A 416 -26.65 15.64 23.58
N LEU A 417 -26.92 15.87 24.85
CA LEU A 417 -26.21 15.33 26.00
C LEU A 417 -26.94 14.10 26.54
N PHE A 418 -26.18 13.09 26.95
CA PHE A 418 -26.64 11.85 27.56
C PHE A 418 -25.98 11.69 28.93
N ASP A 419 -26.77 11.58 30.01
CA ASP A 419 -26.24 11.17 31.32
C ASP A 419 -26.02 9.65 31.32
N VAL A 420 -24.76 9.26 31.36
CA VAL A 420 -24.29 7.87 31.30
C VAL A 420 -23.54 7.48 32.57
N THR A 421 -23.83 8.16 33.68
CA THR A 421 -23.20 7.89 34.97
C THR A 421 -23.43 6.43 35.39
N ASP A 422 -22.35 5.74 35.74
CA ASP A 422 -22.35 4.35 36.23
C ASP A 422 -22.99 3.30 35.29
N VAL A 423 -23.10 3.59 33.99
CA VAL A 423 -23.59 2.64 32.97
C VAL A 423 -22.60 2.49 31.82
N ALA A 424 -22.53 1.27 31.26
CA ALA A 424 -21.87 1.05 29.99
C ALA A 424 -22.81 1.53 28.87
N PHE A 425 -22.55 2.73 28.35
CA PHE A 425 -23.44 3.37 27.39
C PHE A 425 -23.53 2.60 26.06
N ASP A 426 -24.74 2.21 25.66
CA ASP A 426 -25.02 1.48 24.41
C ASP A 426 -25.74 2.33 23.35
N GLY A 427 -25.94 3.62 23.64
CA GLY A 427 -26.67 4.55 22.77
C GLY A 427 -28.15 4.74 23.14
N LEU A 428 -28.73 3.83 23.93
CA LEU A 428 -30.16 3.82 24.27
C LEU A 428 -30.42 3.83 25.79
N ASN A 429 -29.43 3.43 26.59
CA ASN A 429 -29.56 3.26 28.04
C ASN A 429 -29.12 4.47 28.89
N ALA A 430 -29.17 5.68 28.34
CA ALA A 430 -28.88 6.90 29.11
C ALA A 430 -29.94 7.15 30.20
N HIS A 431 -29.51 7.61 31.38
CA HIS A 431 -30.43 7.97 32.47
C HIS A 431 -31.32 9.16 32.11
N SER A 432 -30.78 10.09 31.33
CA SER A 432 -31.50 11.24 30.83
C SER A 432 -30.84 11.80 29.57
N THR A 433 -31.62 12.53 28.77
CA THR A 433 -31.13 13.24 27.59
C THR A 433 -31.56 14.70 27.63
N SER A 434 -30.67 15.62 27.25
CA SER A 434 -30.98 17.04 27.13
C SER A 434 -30.36 17.64 25.88
N ASP A 435 -31.08 18.53 25.22
CA ASP A 435 -30.66 19.16 23.97
C ASP A 435 -30.27 20.63 24.19
N VAL A 436 -29.19 21.06 23.53
CA VAL A 436 -28.71 22.44 23.51
C VAL A 436 -28.63 22.91 22.07
N ASP A 437 -29.50 23.84 21.70
CA ASP A 437 -29.52 24.43 20.36
C ASP A 437 -28.38 25.45 20.20
N LEU A 438 -27.71 25.39 19.06
CA LEU A 438 -26.51 26.17 18.75
C LEU A 438 -26.84 27.36 17.86
N GLY A 439 -26.13 28.47 18.09
CA GLY A 439 -26.24 29.65 17.25
C GLY A 439 -25.56 29.48 15.89
N PRO A 440 -26.01 30.22 14.84
CA PRO A 440 -25.32 30.23 13.56
C PRO A 440 -23.88 30.76 13.72
N GLY A 441 -22.91 29.98 13.27
CA GLY A 441 -21.48 30.34 13.35
C GLY A 441 -20.81 30.09 14.70
N GLU A 442 -21.55 29.58 15.69
CA GLU A 442 -20.98 29.16 16.98
C GLU A 442 -20.12 27.90 16.78
N THR A 443 -18.91 27.88 17.36
CA THR A 443 -17.96 26.76 17.29
C THR A 443 -17.59 26.20 18.67
N HIS A 444 -18.04 26.85 19.73
CA HIS A 444 -17.84 26.43 21.11
C HIS A 444 -18.87 27.07 22.02
N ARG A 445 -19.18 26.41 23.13
CA ARG A 445 -20.12 26.89 24.15
C ARG A 445 -19.83 26.27 25.51
N THR A 446 -19.90 27.07 26.57
CA THR A 446 -19.96 26.54 27.93
C THR A 446 -21.37 26.05 28.22
N LEU A 447 -21.49 24.78 28.56
CA LEU A 447 -22.73 24.10 28.90
C LEU A 447 -22.86 24.05 30.41
N ALA A 448 -23.90 24.68 30.95
CA ALA A 448 -24.27 24.57 32.35
C ALA A 448 -25.05 23.26 32.58
N LEU A 449 -24.63 22.50 33.58
CA LEU A 449 -25.15 21.16 33.86
C LEU A 449 -25.88 21.15 35.21
N PRO A 450 -27.04 20.49 35.31
CA PRO A 450 -27.89 20.58 36.50
C PRO A 450 -27.32 19.86 37.74
N PHE A 451 -26.39 18.92 37.54
CA PHE A 451 -25.85 18.07 38.60
C PHE A 451 -24.34 17.93 38.50
N ASP A 452 -23.67 17.80 39.64
CA ASP A 452 -22.24 17.55 39.73
C ASP A 452 -21.88 16.06 39.60
N GLY A 453 -20.60 15.77 39.31
CA GLY A 453 -20.08 14.40 39.32
C GLY A 453 -20.62 13.46 38.25
N ARG A 454 -21.25 13.99 37.19
CA ARG A 454 -21.85 13.20 36.10
C ARG A 454 -20.83 12.76 35.07
N SER A 455 -21.10 11.61 34.45
CA SER A 455 -20.42 11.17 33.24
C SER A 455 -21.33 11.41 32.05
N LEU A 456 -20.86 12.21 31.09
CA LEU A 456 -21.66 12.65 29.95
C LEU A 456 -21.11 12.09 28.65
N ALA A 457 -21.99 11.51 27.83
CA ALA A 457 -21.75 11.38 26.41
C ALA A 457 -22.48 12.51 25.68
N ALA A 458 -21.95 12.98 24.56
CA ALA A 458 -22.63 13.99 23.76
C ALA A 458 -22.51 13.75 22.27
N CYS A 459 -23.53 14.18 21.54
CA CYS A 459 -23.62 14.09 20.11
C CYS A 459 -23.98 15.46 19.51
N LEU A 460 -23.21 15.91 18.52
CA LEU A 460 -23.55 17.01 17.64
C LEU A 460 -24.43 16.46 16.52
N GLY A 461 -25.56 17.09 16.24
CA GLY A 461 -26.46 16.62 15.19
C GLY A 461 -27.47 17.69 14.78
N VAL A 462 -28.36 17.32 13.86
CA VAL A 462 -29.42 18.20 13.38
C VAL A 462 -30.75 17.73 13.91
N ARG A 463 -31.51 18.63 14.52
CA ARG A 463 -32.82 18.35 15.08
C ARG A 463 -33.93 19.01 14.26
N SER A 464 -34.95 18.24 13.90
CA SER A 464 -36.14 18.75 13.23
C SER A 464 -37.12 19.37 14.24
N ARG A 465 -38.08 20.15 13.73
CA ARG A 465 -39.15 20.74 14.57
C ARG A 465 -40.01 19.71 15.31
N TRP A 466 -40.03 18.46 14.83
CA TRP A 466 -40.80 17.37 15.43
C TRP A 466 -39.98 16.54 16.42
N GLY A 467 -38.72 16.91 16.65
CA GLY A 467 -37.83 16.26 17.61
C GLY A 467 -36.97 15.13 17.03
N TYR A 468 -37.09 14.81 15.74
CA TYR A 468 -36.17 13.89 15.07
C TYR A 468 -34.75 14.43 15.10
N PHE A 469 -33.79 13.60 15.48
CA PHE A 469 -32.41 14.00 15.64
C PHE A 469 -31.51 13.10 14.79
N HIS A 470 -30.76 13.72 13.89
CA HIS A 470 -29.76 13.05 13.08
C HIS A 470 -28.35 13.31 13.64
N PRO A 471 -27.66 12.29 14.19
CA PRO A 471 -26.33 12.47 14.75
C PRO A 471 -25.30 12.72 13.64
N ILE A 472 -24.39 13.67 13.85
CA ILE A 472 -23.28 14.02 12.95
C ILE A 472 -21.93 13.60 13.56
N ALA A 473 -21.67 13.97 14.82
CA ALA A 473 -20.41 13.68 15.49
C ALA A 473 -20.63 13.33 16.97
N HIS A 474 -19.78 12.46 17.51
CA HIS A 474 -19.82 12.09 18.92
C HIS A 474 -18.57 12.60 19.67
N SER A 475 -18.77 12.96 20.92
CA SER A 475 -17.68 13.20 21.87
C SER A 475 -17.29 11.91 22.57
N ARG A 476 -16.07 11.90 23.12
CA ARG A 476 -15.70 10.94 24.17
C ARG A 476 -16.49 11.24 25.44
N ILE A 477 -16.66 10.23 26.29
CA ILE A 477 -17.30 10.40 27.60
C ILE A 477 -16.50 11.42 28.42
N CYS A 478 -17.19 12.46 28.89
CA CYS A 478 -16.65 13.50 29.74
C CYS A 478 -17.06 13.24 31.19
N HIS A 479 -16.08 13.06 32.07
CA HIS A 479 -16.32 12.87 33.50
C HIS A 479 -16.17 14.20 34.23
N LEU A 480 -17.24 14.70 34.83
CA LEU A 480 -17.20 15.91 35.64
C LEU A 480 -16.63 15.60 37.03
N PRO A 481 -15.83 16.52 37.60
CA PRO A 481 -15.46 16.46 39.01
C PRO A 481 -16.70 16.46 39.91
N ARG A 482 -16.61 15.77 41.06
CA ARG A 482 -17.60 15.87 42.15
C ARG A 482 -17.28 17.11 42.99
N ASP A 483 -18.30 17.76 43.54
CA ASP A 483 -18.13 18.93 44.42
C ASP A 483 -17.63 18.57 45.84
N ALA A 484 -17.33 17.28 46.08
CA ALA A 484 -16.87 16.79 47.37
C ALA A 484 -15.37 17.06 47.57
N SER A 485 -15.00 17.55 48.76
CA SER A 485 -13.61 17.47 49.22
C SER A 485 -13.12 16.03 49.12
N PRO A 486 -11.90 15.78 48.61
CA PRO A 486 -11.38 14.42 48.51
C PRO A 486 -11.43 13.77 49.91
N PRO A 487 -11.86 12.50 50.03
CA PRO A 487 -11.73 11.81 51.30
C PRO A 487 -10.26 11.89 51.73
N THR A 488 -10.01 12.27 52.99
CA THR A 488 -8.67 12.34 53.57
C THR A 488 -8.03 10.97 53.49
N THR A 489 -7.36 10.69 52.38
CA THR A 489 -6.60 9.47 52.18
C THR A 489 -5.20 9.77 52.68
N THR A 490 -4.83 9.11 53.76
CA THR A 490 -3.45 9.13 54.23
C THR A 490 -2.60 8.55 53.09
N PRO A 491 -1.61 9.29 52.55
CA PRO A 491 -0.83 8.81 51.42
C PRO A 491 -0.09 7.54 51.82
N ARG A 492 -0.44 6.40 51.20
CA ARG A 492 0.37 5.18 51.31
C ARG A 492 1.64 5.39 50.49
N ARG A 493 2.73 5.79 51.16
CA ARG A 493 4.08 5.74 50.58
C ARG A 493 4.49 4.28 50.44
N LEU A 494 4.54 3.79 49.21
CA LEU A 494 5.25 2.55 48.91
C LEU A 494 6.75 2.82 49.03
N ARG A 495 7.38 2.27 50.07
CA ARG A 495 8.82 2.33 50.26
C ARG A 495 9.43 1.16 49.48
N VAL A 496 10.02 1.46 48.32
CA VAL A 496 10.83 0.48 47.58
C VAL A 496 12.09 0.23 48.40
N LEU A 497 12.20 -0.96 48.99
CA LEU A 497 13.44 -1.41 49.62
C LEU A 497 14.43 -1.79 48.52
N PRO A 498 15.65 -1.24 48.51
CA PRO A 498 16.67 -1.67 47.55
C PRO A 498 16.99 -3.15 47.79
N ARG A 499 17.05 -3.93 46.70
CA ARG A 499 17.52 -5.33 46.72
C ARG A 499 18.90 -5.37 47.36
N ARG A 500 19.08 -6.19 48.40
CA ARG A 500 20.42 -6.52 48.92
C ARG A 500 21.22 -7.20 47.80
N PRO A 501 22.43 -6.73 47.48
CA PRO A 501 23.33 -7.49 46.63
C PRO A 501 23.89 -8.67 47.43
N GLY A 502 23.64 -9.89 46.96
CA GLY A 502 24.28 -11.11 47.43
C GLY A 502 23.47 -11.94 48.44
N ALA A 503 22.75 -12.93 47.93
CA ALA A 503 22.54 -14.23 48.56
C ALA A 503 22.42 -15.28 47.45
#